data_AF-A0A423HB97-F1
#
_entry.id   AF-A0A423HB97-F1
#
_cell.length_a   1.000
_cell.length_b   1.000
_cell.length_c   1.000
_cell.angle_alpha   90.00
_cell.angle_beta   90.00
_cell.angle_gamma   90.00
#
_symmetry.space_group_name_H-M   'P 1'
#
loop_
_entity.id
_entity.type
_entity.pdbx_description
1 polymer ?
#
loop_
_entity_poly.entity_id
_entity_poly.type
_entity_poly.pdbx_seq_one_letter_code
_entity_poly.pdbx_strand_id
1 'polypeptide(L)'
;MAVGHFIRLGDKTTCGGKVLEGDTRVMMHDIPHARAGDRVSCGKDNKTYVIEGGISYIDSHGRLAAGTLDSISSCPCKAELIPSLLTSTYLSKKAPAPKTSRVVAQPAPQPARFSSTTQAPTQQQPPSGLMAKQPTPNKISIALRIGVFFDGTGNNADNTARGLACGAHHPITPEDLDASCKPYMSDPDSSYGNDLTNIKKLSDLYSAPEGLEGEGSNKVAQRMIYVEGIGTQAGEKDSLMGAGTGRGDTGVVGRVQQAFDFIANLIDRVVQENPDGEITSLTFDTFGFSRGAAAARHFANEVALGGRGLLERVLISNAQGFSRHFLGQYNHDIHVGFIGLFDTVASIAGFTNLGNVQSAVAPGLRLHLPRAKFSNVVHLVASDEHRANYPLSRVRPDHPEIVLPGVHSNIGGGYRVEAQEQVLIGPMQGLTVTQGTEVTSTSIYRDAQWYKNQMIELGWPAAVLEIVTPAPKLLPRDQQDPSGVREQRVYAGLQLKRSVRGELSRVYLRVMYALAKQKGVRFEDIDEHDPDYTVPTELQPLCSRFVAGDYRVTAAEEALLKLRYIHTSAHWNHPLDKTVQREAKLFYINAPTADAMRVQHPHVPD
;
A
#
# COMPACT_ATOMS: atom_id res chain seq x y z
N MET A 1 -5.09 -17.44 19.20
CA MET A 1 -4.72 -17.99 17.88
C MET A 1 -3.23 -18.26 17.89
N ALA A 2 -2.77 -19.36 17.31
CA ALA A 2 -1.35 -19.69 17.26
C ALA A 2 -0.78 -19.39 15.86
N VAL A 3 0.43 -18.85 15.82
CA VAL A 3 1.16 -18.57 14.57
C VAL A 3 1.80 -19.88 14.10
N GLY A 4 1.39 -20.36 12.93
CA GLY A 4 2.00 -21.47 12.22
C GLY A 4 2.83 -20.99 11.04
N HIS A 5 3.65 -21.88 10.47
CA HIS A 5 4.45 -21.60 9.28
C HIS A 5 4.05 -22.51 8.13
N PHE A 6 4.13 -22.01 6.90
CA PHE A 6 3.89 -22.84 5.72
C PHE A 6 5.02 -23.83 5.50
N ILE A 7 4.66 -25.02 5.03
CA ILE A 7 5.61 -26.09 4.71
C ILE A 7 5.90 -26.09 3.21
N ARG A 8 7.16 -26.34 2.85
CA ARG A 8 7.64 -26.37 1.47
C ARG A 8 8.37 -27.65 1.12
N LEU A 9 8.56 -27.88 -0.17
CA LEU A 9 9.39 -28.96 -0.70
C LEU A 9 10.79 -28.90 -0.05
N GLY A 10 11.24 -30.03 0.51
CA GLY A 10 12.54 -30.15 1.15
C GLY A 10 12.56 -29.85 2.66
N ASP A 11 11.47 -29.32 3.23
CA ASP A 11 11.34 -29.11 4.68
C ASP A 11 11.46 -30.43 5.45
N LYS A 12 12.02 -30.35 6.66
CA LYS A 12 12.35 -31.54 7.46
C LYS A 12 11.17 -31.99 8.30
N THR A 13 11.22 -33.23 8.79
CA THR A 13 10.27 -33.73 9.80
C THR A 13 11.00 -34.04 11.11
N THR A 14 10.27 -34.02 12.22
CA THR A 14 10.86 -34.29 13.56
C THR A 14 11.43 -35.70 13.70
N CYS A 15 11.05 -36.65 12.84
CA CYS A 15 11.63 -37.99 12.82
C CYS A 15 12.89 -38.14 11.94
N GLY A 16 13.38 -37.05 11.35
CA GLY A 16 14.57 -37.02 10.48
C GLY A 16 14.25 -37.20 8.98
N GLY A 17 12.97 -37.18 8.61
CA GLY A 17 12.52 -37.26 7.22
C GLY A 17 12.50 -35.90 6.52
N LYS A 18 11.96 -35.86 5.30
CA LYS A 18 11.80 -34.63 4.51
C LYS A 18 10.58 -34.66 3.60
N VAL A 19 10.01 -33.49 3.32
CA VAL A 19 8.95 -33.31 2.32
C VAL A 19 9.54 -33.49 0.91
N LEU A 20 8.90 -34.31 0.10
CA LEU A 20 9.38 -34.77 -1.22
C LEU A 20 8.63 -34.14 -2.39
N GLU A 21 7.48 -33.53 -2.15
CA GLU A 21 6.63 -32.91 -3.17
C GLU A 21 6.05 -31.58 -2.71
N GLY A 22 5.68 -30.74 -3.68
CA GLY A 22 4.96 -29.49 -3.47
C GLY A 22 4.31 -29.01 -4.77
N ASP A 23 3.43 -28.02 -4.69
CA ASP A 23 2.76 -27.43 -5.85
C ASP A 23 3.64 -26.38 -6.53
N THR A 24 4.14 -26.71 -7.72
CA THR A 24 5.01 -25.82 -8.51
C THR A 24 4.30 -24.58 -9.05
N ARG A 25 2.98 -24.51 -8.95
CA ARG A 25 2.20 -23.31 -9.35
C ARG A 25 2.19 -22.23 -8.27
N VAL A 26 2.57 -22.58 -7.04
CA VAL A 26 2.62 -21.65 -5.90
C VAL A 26 3.98 -21.82 -5.23
N MET A 27 4.86 -20.87 -5.56
CA MET A 27 6.26 -20.87 -5.17
C MET A 27 6.46 -19.91 -4.00
N MET A 28 7.16 -20.37 -2.97
CA MET A 28 7.56 -19.55 -1.83
C MET A 28 9.09 -19.48 -1.83
N HIS A 29 9.65 -18.34 -2.25
CA HIS A 29 11.09 -18.15 -2.47
C HIS A 29 11.68 -19.24 -3.40
N ASP A 30 11.08 -19.40 -4.59
CA ASP A 30 11.49 -20.37 -5.62
C ASP A 30 11.44 -21.86 -5.21
N ILE A 31 10.81 -22.16 -4.07
CA ILE A 31 10.56 -23.53 -3.60
C ILE A 31 9.05 -23.78 -3.57
N PRO A 32 8.54 -24.86 -4.20
CA PRO A 32 7.12 -25.22 -4.17
C PRO A 32 6.62 -25.40 -2.72
N HIS A 33 5.49 -24.80 -2.37
CA HIS A 33 4.86 -25.09 -1.07
C HIS A 33 4.21 -26.49 -1.08
N ALA A 34 4.13 -27.13 0.07
CA ALA A 34 3.56 -28.46 0.22
C ALA A 34 2.08 -28.40 0.58
N ARG A 35 1.35 -29.48 0.30
CA ARG A 35 -0.10 -29.61 0.53
C ARG A 35 -0.46 -30.93 1.20
N ALA A 36 -1.63 -30.98 1.81
CA ALA A 36 -2.24 -32.21 2.31
C ALA A 36 -2.28 -33.27 1.20
N GLY A 37 -1.62 -34.41 1.42
CA GLY A 37 -1.46 -35.53 0.49
C GLY A 37 -0.09 -35.60 -0.22
N ASP A 38 0.77 -34.58 -0.11
CA ASP A 38 2.06 -34.56 -0.80
C ASP A 38 3.03 -35.54 -0.12
N ARG A 39 3.92 -36.16 -0.89
CA ARG A 39 4.83 -37.19 -0.36
C ARG A 39 5.84 -36.63 0.65
N VAL A 40 6.08 -37.40 1.71
CA VAL A 40 7.06 -37.10 2.77
C VAL A 40 7.78 -38.37 3.19
N SER A 41 9.10 -38.33 3.37
CA SER A 41 9.86 -39.48 3.88
C SER A 41 9.84 -39.56 5.41
N CYS A 42 9.98 -40.75 5.95
CA CYS A 42 10.20 -40.97 7.38
C CYS A 42 11.68 -41.28 7.66
N GLY A 43 12.28 -40.58 8.61
CA GLY A 43 13.70 -40.76 8.96
C GLY A 43 14.00 -41.99 9.83
N LYS A 44 12.99 -42.77 10.23
CA LYS A 44 13.16 -43.98 11.07
C LYS A 44 13.11 -45.28 10.29
N ASP A 45 12.26 -45.37 9.27
CA ASP A 45 12.09 -46.58 8.46
C ASP A 45 12.44 -46.36 6.98
N ASN A 46 12.84 -45.14 6.59
CA ASN A 46 13.18 -44.72 5.23
C ASN A 46 12.06 -44.96 4.18
N LYS A 47 10.81 -45.14 4.63
CA LYS A 47 9.66 -45.28 3.73
C LYS A 47 9.03 -43.91 3.40
N THR A 48 8.24 -43.89 2.34
CA THR A 48 7.48 -42.71 1.89
C THR A 48 6.04 -42.77 2.37
N TYR A 49 5.58 -41.65 2.91
CA TYR A 49 4.26 -41.40 3.48
C TYR A 49 3.66 -40.13 2.86
N VAL A 50 2.53 -39.67 3.36
CA VAL A 50 1.87 -38.44 2.90
C VAL A 50 1.69 -37.45 4.03
N ILE A 51 1.56 -36.18 3.67
CA ILE A 51 1.15 -35.14 4.62
C ILE A 51 -0.35 -35.27 4.91
N GLU A 52 -0.72 -35.46 6.18
CA GLU A 52 -2.10 -35.48 6.66
C GLU A 52 -2.48 -34.13 7.26
N GLY A 53 -3.66 -33.63 6.90
CA GLY A 53 -4.15 -32.33 7.37
C GLY A 53 -3.55 -31.15 6.61
N GLY A 54 -4.24 -30.01 6.69
CA GLY A 54 -3.85 -28.78 6.02
C GLY A 54 -4.63 -27.60 6.57
N ILE A 55 -4.19 -26.40 6.22
CA ILE A 55 -4.73 -25.15 6.71
C ILE A 55 -6.15 -25.00 6.14
N SER A 56 -7.15 -25.13 7.00
CA SER A 56 -8.57 -25.30 6.62
C SER A 56 -9.16 -24.23 5.71
N TYR A 57 -8.57 -23.04 5.66
CA TYR A 57 -9.04 -21.90 4.87
C TYR A 57 -8.10 -21.55 3.70
N ILE A 58 -7.08 -22.38 3.42
CA ILE A 58 -6.13 -22.17 2.32
C ILE A 58 -6.20 -23.37 1.38
N ASP A 59 -7.02 -23.23 0.35
CA ASP A 59 -7.04 -24.16 -0.78
C ASP A 59 -5.89 -23.86 -1.74
N SER A 60 -5.19 -24.92 -2.14
CA SER A 60 -4.11 -24.87 -3.10
C SER A 60 -4.39 -25.86 -4.23
N HIS A 61 -5.25 -25.40 -5.14
CA HIS A 61 -5.70 -26.13 -6.32
C HIS A 61 -6.38 -27.46 -5.96
N GLY A 62 -7.40 -27.39 -5.09
CA GLY A 62 -8.24 -28.52 -4.68
C GLY A 62 -7.67 -29.36 -3.54
N ARG A 63 -6.56 -28.93 -2.92
CA ARG A 63 -5.93 -29.58 -1.77
C ARG A 63 -5.45 -28.52 -0.78
N LEU A 64 -5.66 -28.75 0.51
CA LEU A 64 -5.30 -27.77 1.55
C LEU A 64 -3.78 -27.58 1.64
N ALA A 65 -3.32 -26.34 1.78
CA ALA A 65 -1.90 -26.04 2.00
C ALA A 65 -1.40 -26.64 3.32
N ALA A 66 -0.16 -27.15 3.33
CA ALA A 66 0.42 -27.76 4.52
C ALA A 66 1.03 -26.71 5.44
N GLY A 67 0.77 -26.83 6.74
CA GLY A 67 1.25 -25.89 7.75
C GLY A 67 1.69 -26.58 9.04
N THR A 68 2.60 -25.96 9.78
CA THR A 68 3.21 -26.55 10.99
C THR A 68 2.21 -26.90 12.09
N LEU A 69 1.06 -26.23 12.15
CA LEU A 69 0.05 -26.44 13.20
C LEU A 69 -1.12 -27.32 12.75
N ASP A 70 -1.27 -27.54 11.45
CA ASP A 70 -2.46 -28.17 10.87
C ASP A 70 -2.14 -29.40 10.03
N SER A 71 -0.85 -29.71 9.86
CA SER A 71 -0.35 -30.82 9.05
C SER A 71 0.69 -31.64 9.80
N ILE A 72 0.60 -32.96 9.66
CA ILE A 72 1.55 -33.94 10.21
C ILE A 72 1.89 -34.99 9.16
N SER A 73 3.00 -35.71 9.30
CA SER A 73 3.30 -36.86 8.47
C SER A 73 2.42 -38.06 8.85
N SER A 74 1.89 -38.79 7.87
CA SER A 74 1.14 -40.04 8.09
C SER A 74 2.02 -41.22 8.52
N CYS A 75 3.34 -41.04 8.66
CA CYS A 75 4.24 -42.09 9.12
C CYS A 75 3.90 -42.56 10.55
N PRO A 76 4.32 -43.78 10.95
CA PRO A 76 4.09 -44.28 12.31
C PRO A 76 4.61 -43.37 13.42
N CYS A 77 5.58 -42.50 13.13
CA CYS A 77 6.10 -41.51 14.08
C CYS A 77 5.17 -40.30 14.30
N LYS A 78 4.15 -40.11 13.46
CA LYS A 78 3.28 -38.92 13.41
C LYS A 78 4.10 -37.62 13.48
N ALA A 79 5.16 -37.58 12.67
CA ALA A 79 6.16 -36.52 12.74
C ALA A 79 5.59 -35.16 12.33
N GLU A 80 5.84 -34.13 13.14
CA GLU A 80 5.57 -32.74 12.80
C GLU A 80 6.51 -32.28 11.66
N LEU A 81 6.05 -31.28 10.92
CA LEU A 81 6.77 -30.68 9.80
C LEU A 81 7.53 -29.45 10.30
N ILE A 82 8.81 -29.36 9.96
CA ILE A 82 9.73 -28.31 10.41
C ILE A 82 9.95 -27.34 9.25
N PRO A 83 9.50 -26.08 9.38
CA PRO A 83 9.56 -25.11 8.29
C PRO A 83 11.01 -24.62 8.11
N SER A 84 11.47 -24.50 6.86
CA SER A 84 12.74 -23.82 6.56
C SER A 84 12.58 -22.31 6.38
N LEU A 85 11.36 -21.81 6.22
CA LEU A 85 11.05 -20.38 6.03
C LEU A 85 10.20 -19.84 7.18
N LEU A 86 10.85 -19.19 8.14
CA LEU A 86 10.18 -18.68 9.33
C LEU A 86 9.40 -17.37 9.09
N THR A 87 9.63 -16.69 7.97
CA THR A 87 8.95 -15.44 7.60
C THR A 87 7.57 -15.66 6.98
N SER A 88 7.25 -16.88 6.52
CA SER A 88 5.95 -17.20 5.92
C SER A 88 5.05 -17.85 6.97
N THR A 89 4.13 -17.07 7.52
CA THR A 89 3.29 -17.47 8.66
C THR A 89 1.80 -17.45 8.33
N TYR A 90 1.01 -18.19 9.11
CA TYR A 90 -0.45 -18.19 9.05
C TYR A 90 -1.03 -18.32 10.47
N LEU A 91 -2.30 -17.95 10.65
CA LEU A 91 -2.97 -18.04 11.96
C LEU A 91 -3.85 -19.28 12.04
N SER A 92 -3.49 -20.24 12.89
CA SER A 92 -4.36 -21.40 13.14
C SER A 92 -5.37 -21.09 14.24
N LYS A 93 -6.63 -21.49 14.02
CA LYS A 93 -7.71 -21.47 15.02
C LYS A 93 -7.55 -22.58 16.06
N LYS A 94 -6.66 -23.57 15.84
CA LYS A 94 -6.37 -24.63 16.80
C LYS A 94 -5.33 -24.16 17.83
N ALA A 95 -5.63 -24.31 19.11
CA ALA A 95 -4.67 -24.06 20.18
C ALA A 95 -3.51 -25.08 20.09
N PRO A 96 -2.26 -24.68 20.39
CA PRO A 96 -1.13 -25.61 20.37
C PRO A 96 -1.29 -26.59 21.55
N ALA A 97 -1.11 -27.88 21.30
CA ALA A 97 -1.07 -28.88 22.37
C ALA A 97 0.17 -28.60 23.27
N PRO A 98 0.03 -28.64 24.60
CA PRO A 98 1.14 -28.38 25.51
C PRO A 98 2.21 -29.47 25.38
N LYS A 99 3.48 -29.06 25.31
CA LYS A 99 4.65 -29.94 25.40
C LYS A 99 4.67 -30.60 26.78
N THR A 100 4.34 -31.89 26.86
CA THR A 100 4.40 -32.64 28.12
C THR A 100 5.74 -33.34 28.30
N SER A 101 6.47 -32.88 29.31
CA SER A 101 7.50 -33.65 30.02
C SER A 101 6.85 -34.91 30.61
N ARG A 102 7.52 -36.06 30.43
CA ARG A 102 7.15 -37.36 31.01
C ARG A 102 7.00 -37.31 32.54
N VAL A 103 5.91 -37.83 33.10
CA VAL A 103 5.91 -38.78 34.26
C VAL A 103 4.65 -39.68 34.21
N VAL A 104 4.93 -41.00 34.13
CA VAL A 104 4.28 -42.24 34.63
C VAL A 104 2.75 -42.30 34.92
N ALA A 105 2.15 -43.39 34.43
CA ALA A 105 0.73 -43.76 34.49
C ALA A 105 0.35 -44.73 35.65
N GLN A 106 -0.95 -44.77 36.01
CA GLN A 106 -1.86 -45.94 36.26
C GLN A 106 -3.00 -45.60 37.27
N PRO A 107 -4.09 -46.40 37.39
CA PRO A 107 -5.18 -46.63 36.41
C PRO A 107 -6.60 -46.39 37.01
N ALA A 108 -7.63 -46.45 36.16
CA ALA A 108 -9.06 -46.24 36.51
C ALA A 108 -9.68 -47.36 37.38
N PRO A 109 -10.83 -47.08 38.03
CA PRO A 109 -11.99 -47.95 37.81
C PRO A 109 -13.36 -47.24 37.62
N GLN A 110 -14.30 -48.09 37.23
CA GLN A 110 -15.64 -47.92 36.65
C GLN A 110 -16.80 -47.56 37.63
N PRO A 111 -18.08 -47.43 37.16
CA PRO A 111 -19.10 -46.52 37.70
C PRO A 111 -20.20 -47.17 38.58
N ALA A 112 -21.00 -46.34 39.28
CA ALA A 112 -22.30 -46.68 39.87
C ALA A 112 -23.20 -45.41 39.93
N ARG A 113 -24.32 -45.31 39.20
CA ARG A 113 -25.73 -45.74 39.47
C ARG A 113 -26.59 -44.77 40.32
N PHE A 114 -27.89 -44.77 39.94
CA PHE A 114 -29.11 -44.34 40.67
C PHE A 114 -29.52 -42.85 40.56
N SER A 115 -30.79 -42.47 40.34
CA SER A 115 -32.06 -43.21 40.15
C SER A 115 -33.12 -42.33 39.47
N SER A 116 -34.04 -43.02 38.81
CA SER A 116 -35.30 -42.59 38.22
C SER A 116 -36.37 -42.15 39.23
N THR A 117 -37.27 -41.27 38.81
CA THR A 117 -38.71 -41.44 39.09
C THR A 117 -39.56 -40.98 37.90
N THR A 118 -40.56 -41.81 37.63
CA THR A 118 -41.45 -41.82 36.46
C THR A 118 -42.84 -41.38 36.90
N GLN A 119 -43.54 -40.56 36.12
CA GLN A 119 -45.01 -40.57 36.04
C GLN A 119 -45.46 -40.28 34.59
N ALA A 120 -46.50 -41.00 34.17
CA ALA A 120 -47.20 -40.94 32.89
C ALA A 120 -48.72 -41.00 33.18
N PRO A 121 -49.63 -41.00 32.18
CA PRO A 121 -49.86 -40.01 31.13
C PRO A 121 -51.34 -39.53 31.13
N THR A 122 -51.67 -38.45 30.43
CA THR A 122 -53.08 -38.19 30.03
C THR A 122 -53.14 -37.39 28.73
N GLN A 123 -53.92 -37.89 27.77
CA GLN A 123 -54.24 -37.34 26.44
C GLN A 123 -55.71 -36.87 26.46
N GLN A 124 -56.03 -35.61 26.12
CA GLN A 124 -56.76 -35.08 24.93
C GLN A 124 -57.61 -33.90 25.45
N GLN A 125 -57.89 -32.75 24.80
CA GLN A 125 -57.98 -32.29 23.41
C GLN A 125 -57.89 -30.72 23.37
N PRO A 126 -57.81 -30.05 22.19
CA PRO A 126 -57.33 -28.66 22.03
C PRO A 126 -58.45 -27.60 22.21
N PRO A 127 -58.12 -26.29 22.32
CA PRO A 127 -58.26 -25.46 21.11
C PRO A 127 -57.33 -24.24 20.99
N SER A 128 -57.18 -23.81 19.73
CA SER A 128 -57.11 -22.41 19.25
C SER A 128 -56.10 -21.45 19.88
N GLY A 129 -55.08 -21.13 19.08
CA GLY A 129 -54.25 -19.95 19.31
C GLY A 129 -53.01 -19.94 18.42
N LEU A 130 -53.20 -19.76 17.12
CA LEU A 130 -52.15 -19.16 16.28
C LEU A 130 -51.88 -17.78 16.88
N MET A 131 -50.93 -17.70 17.83
CA MET A 131 -50.36 -16.42 18.19
C MET A 131 -49.59 -15.95 16.97
N ALA A 132 -50.22 -15.02 16.25
CA ALA A 132 -49.53 -14.13 15.33
C ALA A 132 -48.26 -13.64 16.04
N LYS A 133 -47.11 -13.80 15.37
CA LYS A 133 -45.87 -13.13 15.77
C LYS A 133 -46.24 -11.67 16.06
N GLN A 134 -46.10 -11.26 17.31
CA GLN A 134 -46.18 -9.85 17.67
C GLN A 134 -45.22 -9.08 16.76
N PRO A 135 -45.61 -7.91 16.23
CA PRO A 135 -44.71 -7.06 15.47
C PRO A 135 -43.48 -6.78 16.35
N THR A 136 -42.30 -7.11 15.82
CA THR A 136 -41.03 -6.72 16.42
C THR A 136 -41.03 -5.22 16.70
N PRO A 137 -40.52 -4.75 17.85
CA PRO A 137 -40.39 -3.31 18.11
C PRO A 137 -39.66 -2.66 16.92
N ASN A 138 -40.11 -1.47 16.50
CA ASN A 138 -39.53 -0.75 15.38
C ASN A 138 -38.03 -0.52 15.63
N LYS A 139 -37.19 -1.33 14.99
CA LYS A 139 -35.73 -1.23 15.08
C LYS A 139 -35.28 0.15 14.62
N ILE A 140 -34.19 0.64 15.21
CA ILE A 140 -33.56 1.89 14.82
C ILE A 140 -32.96 1.70 13.42
N SER A 141 -33.34 2.53 12.46
CA SER A 141 -32.77 2.52 11.11
C SER A 141 -31.43 3.25 11.10
N ILE A 142 -30.37 2.56 10.69
CA ILE A 142 -29.00 3.10 10.64
C ILE A 142 -28.59 3.30 9.19
N ALA A 143 -28.29 4.54 8.82
CA ALA A 143 -27.57 4.86 7.58
C ALA A 143 -26.06 4.91 7.89
N LEU A 144 -25.30 3.93 7.39
CA LEU A 144 -23.87 3.82 7.66
C LEU A 144 -23.06 4.41 6.51
N ARG A 145 -22.22 5.41 6.82
CA ARG A 145 -21.31 6.05 5.88
C ARG A 145 -19.86 5.79 6.27
N ILE A 146 -19.07 5.22 5.35
CA ILE A 146 -17.70 4.77 5.60
C ILE A 146 -16.73 5.52 4.70
N GLY A 147 -15.79 6.24 5.30
CA GLY A 147 -14.64 6.80 4.59
C GLY A 147 -13.55 5.75 4.40
N VAL A 148 -13.02 5.57 3.20
CA VAL A 148 -11.99 4.56 2.87
C VAL A 148 -10.80 5.25 2.22
N PHE A 149 -9.67 5.27 2.92
CA PHE A 149 -8.49 6.08 2.58
C PHE A 149 -7.33 5.18 2.18
N PHE A 150 -6.96 5.17 0.89
CA PHE A 150 -5.87 4.35 0.35
C PHE A 150 -4.60 5.16 0.12
N ASP A 151 -3.57 4.90 0.91
CA ASP A 151 -2.34 5.69 0.86
C ASP A 151 -1.42 5.34 -0.34
N GLY A 152 -0.49 6.25 -0.64
CA GLY A 152 0.50 6.10 -1.71
C GLY A 152 1.54 5.02 -1.43
N THR A 153 2.24 4.56 -2.46
CA THR A 153 3.25 3.49 -2.28
C THR A 153 4.42 3.98 -1.46
N GLY A 154 4.92 3.11 -0.57
CA GLY A 154 6.03 3.48 0.31
C GLY A 154 5.60 4.44 1.40
N ASN A 155 4.30 4.75 1.53
CA ASN A 155 3.78 5.56 2.63
C ASN A 155 3.07 4.68 3.65
N ASN A 156 3.34 4.97 4.92
CA ASN A 156 2.74 4.28 6.05
C ASN A 156 2.88 5.18 7.28
N ALA A 157 1.76 5.68 7.81
CA ALA A 157 1.76 6.63 8.92
C ALA A 157 2.40 6.06 10.21
N ASP A 158 2.21 4.77 10.48
CA ASP A 158 2.82 4.10 11.64
C ASP A 158 4.34 4.00 11.45
N ASN A 159 4.81 3.70 10.23
CA ASN A 159 6.24 3.67 9.92
C ASN A 159 6.84 5.08 9.97
N THR A 160 6.15 6.11 9.47
CA THR A 160 6.58 7.51 9.61
C THR A 160 6.74 7.90 11.08
N ALA A 161 5.75 7.60 11.93
CA ALA A 161 5.83 7.91 13.36
C ALA A 161 6.98 7.17 14.06
N ARG A 162 7.18 5.88 13.73
CA ARG A 162 8.31 5.07 14.23
C ARG A 162 9.65 5.57 13.68
N GLY A 163 9.70 5.99 12.43
CA GLY A 163 10.88 6.48 11.76
C GLY A 163 11.37 7.79 12.35
N LEU A 164 10.46 8.69 12.71
CA LEU A 164 10.79 9.90 13.46
C LEU A 164 11.44 9.57 14.81
N ALA A 165 10.88 8.61 15.55
CA ALA A 165 11.44 8.15 16.83
C ALA A 165 12.80 7.44 16.66
N CYS A 166 12.97 6.69 15.56
CA CYS A 166 14.20 5.97 15.22
C CYS A 166 15.20 6.80 14.40
N GLY A 167 14.92 8.08 14.20
CA GLY A 167 15.81 9.01 13.53
C GLY A 167 15.92 8.90 12.03
N ALA A 168 15.00 8.26 11.31
CA ALA A 168 15.01 8.19 9.84
C ALA A 168 15.04 9.57 9.14
N HIS A 169 14.71 10.63 9.85
CA HIS A 169 14.74 12.00 9.33
C HIS A 169 16.13 12.64 9.39
N HIS A 170 17.07 12.02 10.11
CA HIS A 170 18.44 12.49 10.28
C HIS A 170 19.44 11.33 10.06
N PRO A 171 20.66 11.58 9.56
CA PRO A 171 21.67 10.53 9.50
C PRO A 171 22.12 10.18 10.93
N ILE A 172 21.56 9.10 11.49
CA ILE A 172 21.97 8.51 12.78
C ILE A 172 22.86 7.31 12.49
N THR A 173 23.95 7.16 13.25
CA THR A 173 24.82 5.99 13.13
C THR A 173 24.11 4.74 13.68
N PRO A 174 24.37 3.53 13.15
CA PRO A 174 23.75 2.33 13.69
C PRO A 174 24.00 2.10 15.19
N GLU A 175 25.07 2.67 15.73
CA GLU A 175 25.48 2.59 17.13
C GLU A 175 24.64 3.50 18.05
N ASP A 176 24.06 4.58 17.51
CA ASP A 176 23.23 5.54 18.23
C ASP A 176 21.72 5.23 18.13
N LEU A 177 21.35 4.15 17.44
CA LEU A 177 19.97 3.65 17.38
C LEU A 177 19.50 3.14 18.74
N ASP A 178 18.32 3.59 19.16
CA ASP A 178 17.66 3.01 20.33
C ASP A 178 17.47 1.49 20.14
N ALA A 179 17.64 0.72 21.20
CA ALA A 179 17.57 -0.75 21.15
C ALA A 179 16.20 -1.28 20.66
N SER A 180 15.14 -0.48 20.74
CA SER A 180 13.81 -0.80 20.21
C SER A 180 13.69 -0.60 18.69
N CYS A 181 14.61 0.13 18.07
CA CYS A 181 14.64 0.41 16.64
C CYS A 181 15.38 -0.67 15.87
N LYS A 182 14.78 -1.15 14.78
CA LYS A 182 15.47 -2.06 13.85
C LYS A 182 16.26 -1.24 12.82
N PRO A 183 17.37 -1.75 12.25
CA PRO A 183 18.23 -0.98 11.34
C PRO A 183 17.54 -0.40 10.09
N TYR A 184 16.44 -1.01 9.63
CA TYR A 184 15.69 -0.48 8.49
C TYR A 184 14.77 0.70 8.86
N MET A 185 14.52 0.93 10.16
CA MET A 185 13.63 1.98 10.65
C MET A 185 14.31 3.36 10.67
N SER A 186 15.62 3.44 10.44
CA SER A 186 16.36 4.69 10.27
C SER A 186 16.71 5.00 8.82
N ASP A 187 16.21 4.22 7.87
CA ASP A 187 16.49 4.45 6.45
C ASP A 187 15.68 5.69 5.95
N PRO A 188 16.35 6.80 5.59
CA PRO A 188 15.69 8.02 5.15
C PRO A 188 14.98 7.89 3.80
N ASP A 189 15.33 6.87 3.00
CA ASP A 189 14.76 6.62 1.68
C ASP A 189 13.62 5.57 1.71
N SER A 190 13.25 5.10 2.91
CA SER A 190 12.16 4.16 3.15
C SER A 190 10.87 4.85 3.61
N SER A 191 9.79 4.08 3.81
CA SER A 191 8.54 4.57 4.42
C SER A 191 8.72 5.22 5.79
N TYR A 192 9.77 4.86 6.52
CA TYR A 192 10.13 5.47 7.81
C TYR A 192 10.70 6.88 7.64
N GLY A 193 11.31 7.16 6.50
CA GLY A 193 11.86 8.47 6.16
C GLY A 193 10.85 9.46 5.59
N ASN A 194 9.63 9.03 5.26
CA ASN A 194 8.62 9.91 4.67
C ASN A 194 7.88 10.75 5.72
N ASP A 195 7.26 11.84 5.26
CA ASP A 195 6.26 12.59 6.03
C ASP A 195 4.85 12.04 5.78
N LEU A 196 3.83 12.56 6.47
CA LEU A 196 2.44 12.16 6.28
C LEU A 196 1.90 12.64 4.92
N THR A 197 1.16 11.76 4.25
CA THR A 197 0.46 12.10 3.01
C THR A 197 -0.85 12.84 3.27
N ASN A 198 -1.39 13.47 2.24
CA ASN A 198 -2.72 14.08 2.28
C ASN A 198 -3.82 13.04 2.52
N ILE A 199 -3.60 11.76 2.23
CA ILE A 199 -4.56 10.70 2.53
C ILE A 199 -4.67 10.47 4.03
N LYS A 200 -3.54 10.37 4.72
CA LYS A 200 -3.52 10.25 6.18
C LYS A 200 -4.14 11.49 6.83
N LYS A 201 -3.72 12.68 6.41
CA LYS A 201 -4.26 13.96 6.92
C LYS A 201 -5.77 14.10 6.71
N LEU A 202 -6.29 13.71 5.54
CA LEU A 202 -7.76 13.69 5.32
C LEU A 202 -8.44 12.63 6.19
N SER A 203 -7.84 11.46 6.40
CA SER A 203 -8.44 10.43 7.23
C SER A 203 -8.57 10.86 8.70
N ASP A 204 -7.60 11.63 9.21
CA ASP A 204 -7.63 12.16 10.58
C ASP A 204 -8.67 13.27 10.75
N LEU A 205 -8.94 14.03 9.69
CA LEU A 205 -10.01 15.02 9.66
C LEU A 205 -11.41 14.40 9.46
N TYR A 206 -11.53 13.13 9.06
CA TYR A 206 -12.82 12.54 8.69
C TYR A 206 -13.67 12.29 9.94
N SER A 207 -14.84 12.92 9.99
CA SER A 207 -15.74 12.83 11.14
C SER A 207 -16.27 11.40 11.29
N ALA A 208 -15.81 10.70 12.33
CA ALA A 208 -16.14 9.31 12.62
C ALA A 208 -16.41 9.09 14.12
N PRO A 209 -17.41 9.76 14.72
CA PRO A 209 -17.75 9.58 16.13
C PRO A 209 -18.13 8.12 16.43
N GLU A 210 -17.77 7.63 17.62
CA GLU A 210 -18.09 6.25 18.04
C GLU A 210 -19.61 6.01 18.14
N GLY A 211 -20.39 7.04 18.46
CA GLY A 211 -21.85 6.95 18.62
C GLY A 211 -22.67 7.00 17.33
N LEU A 212 -23.98 6.80 17.48
CA LEU A 212 -24.99 7.11 16.47
C LEU A 212 -25.46 8.56 16.58
N GLU A 213 -25.52 9.26 15.46
CA GLU A 213 -26.02 10.64 15.39
C GLU A 213 -27.45 10.69 14.81
N GLY A 214 -28.18 11.78 15.10
CA GLY A 214 -29.55 12.02 14.64
C GLY A 214 -30.62 11.87 15.73
N GLU A 215 -31.84 12.29 15.45
CA GLU A 215 -32.99 12.25 16.37
C GLU A 215 -34.00 11.16 15.98
N GLY A 216 -34.71 10.60 16.96
CA GLY A 216 -35.76 9.60 16.72
C GLY A 216 -35.22 8.23 16.30
N SER A 217 -35.97 7.54 15.43
CA SER A 217 -35.68 6.16 14.99
C SER A 217 -34.73 6.07 13.80
N ASN A 218 -34.34 7.19 13.19
CA ASN A 218 -33.42 7.24 12.07
C ASN A 218 -32.09 7.82 12.54
N LYS A 219 -31.03 7.03 12.41
CA LYS A 219 -29.69 7.36 12.89
C LYS A 219 -28.68 7.26 11.77
N VAL A 220 -27.59 8.02 11.90
CA VAL A 220 -26.43 7.96 11.01
C VAL A 220 -25.25 7.46 11.82
N ALA A 221 -24.54 6.49 11.25
CA ALA A 221 -23.25 6.06 11.75
C ALA A 221 -22.18 6.50 10.76
N GLN A 222 -21.13 7.15 11.25
CA GLN A 222 -19.95 7.43 10.43
C GLN A 222 -18.76 6.68 10.98
N ARG A 223 -18.03 6.04 10.06
CA ARG A 223 -16.80 5.31 10.37
C ARG A 223 -15.77 5.58 9.29
N MET A 224 -14.52 5.30 9.59
CA MET A 224 -13.44 5.40 8.61
C MET A 224 -12.59 4.13 8.61
N ILE A 225 -11.87 3.93 7.52
CA ILE A 225 -10.82 2.93 7.36
C ILE A 225 -9.65 3.59 6.67
N TYR A 226 -8.47 3.46 7.27
CA TYR A 226 -7.21 3.79 6.66
C TYR A 226 -6.54 2.52 6.13
N VAL A 227 -6.11 2.55 4.88
CA VAL A 227 -5.40 1.45 4.21
C VAL A 227 -4.02 1.96 3.82
N GLU A 228 -3.01 1.34 4.41
CA GLU A 228 -1.61 1.68 4.21
C GLU A 228 -1.18 1.55 2.74
N GLY A 229 -0.09 2.23 2.41
CA GLY A 229 0.49 2.25 1.08
C GLY A 229 0.79 0.88 0.49
N ILE A 230 0.68 0.76 -0.83
CA ILE A 230 1.20 -0.41 -1.55
C ILE A 230 2.69 -0.59 -1.19
N GLY A 231 3.11 -1.83 -0.94
CA GLY A 231 4.51 -2.15 -0.63
C GLY A 231 5.00 -1.83 0.80
N THR A 232 4.15 -1.40 1.73
CA THR A 232 4.52 -1.20 3.14
C THR A 232 3.73 -2.13 4.07
N GLN A 233 4.11 -2.21 5.34
CA GLN A 233 3.29 -2.81 6.40
C GLN A 233 3.77 -2.23 7.75
N ALA A 234 2.84 -1.88 8.66
CA ALA A 234 3.19 -1.27 9.93
C ALA A 234 4.24 -2.09 10.70
N GLY A 235 5.35 -1.44 11.06
CA GLY A 235 6.44 -2.03 11.83
C GLY A 235 7.37 -2.97 11.05
N GLU A 236 7.05 -3.26 9.80
CA GLU A 236 7.81 -4.18 8.95
C GLU A 236 8.68 -3.43 7.93
N LYS A 237 9.65 -4.13 7.35
CA LYS A 237 10.51 -3.61 6.28
C LYS A 237 9.71 -3.49 4.98
N ASP A 238 9.91 -2.39 4.26
CA ASP A 238 9.26 -2.16 2.97
C ASP A 238 9.49 -3.29 1.97
N SER A 239 8.42 -3.68 1.30
CA SER A 239 8.41 -4.75 0.30
C SER A 239 8.70 -4.19 -1.08
N LEU A 240 9.94 -4.35 -1.53
CA LEU A 240 10.37 -4.00 -2.90
C LEU A 240 9.53 -4.73 -3.97
N MET A 241 9.12 -5.97 -3.70
CA MET A 241 8.27 -6.74 -4.61
C MET A 241 6.86 -6.17 -4.69
N GLY A 242 6.23 -5.82 -3.56
CA GLY A 242 4.90 -5.20 -3.55
C GLY A 242 4.92 -3.80 -4.17
N ALA A 243 5.91 -2.98 -3.79
CA ALA A 243 6.12 -1.63 -4.30
C ALA A 243 6.50 -1.58 -5.78
N GLY A 244 7.21 -2.57 -6.30
CA GLY A 244 7.60 -2.65 -7.71
C GLY A 244 6.53 -3.28 -8.59
N THR A 245 5.93 -4.39 -8.13
CA THR A 245 5.04 -5.19 -8.97
C THR A 245 3.56 -4.80 -8.91
N GLY A 246 3.14 -4.10 -7.85
CA GLY A 246 1.72 -3.84 -7.59
C GLY A 246 0.88 -5.11 -7.36
N ARG A 247 1.53 -6.27 -7.18
CA ARG A 247 0.92 -7.61 -6.99
C ARG A 247 1.29 -8.17 -5.61
N GLY A 248 0.57 -9.23 -5.20
CA GLY A 248 0.66 -9.83 -3.87
C GLY A 248 -0.21 -9.10 -2.85
N ASP A 249 -0.12 -9.50 -1.58
CA ASP A 249 -0.97 -9.00 -0.50
C ASP A 249 -0.85 -7.48 -0.27
N THR A 250 0.34 -6.92 -0.56
CA THR A 250 0.60 -5.48 -0.48
C THR A 250 0.42 -4.75 -1.82
N GLY A 251 -0.04 -5.44 -2.87
CA GLY A 251 -0.39 -4.87 -4.18
C GLY A 251 -1.76 -4.17 -4.19
N VAL A 252 -2.14 -3.57 -5.31
CA VAL A 252 -3.40 -2.78 -5.40
C VAL A 252 -4.63 -3.65 -5.11
N VAL A 253 -4.74 -4.82 -5.74
CA VAL A 253 -5.86 -5.76 -5.50
C VAL A 253 -5.85 -6.28 -4.05
N GLY A 254 -4.67 -6.59 -3.50
CA GLY A 254 -4.52 -7.03 -2.12
C GLY A 254 -5.00 -5.98 -1.11
N ARG A 255 -4.63 -4.70 -1.31
CA ARG A 255 -5.10 -3.59 -0.47
C ARG A 255 -6.61 -3.36 -0.58
N VAL A 256 -7.20 -3.53 -1.77
CA VAL A 256 -8.66 -3.45 -1.93
C VAL A 256 -9.36 -4.60 -1.20
N GLN A 257 -8.83 -5.83 -1.30
CA GLN A 257 -9.36 -6.97 -0.54
C GLN A 257 -9.29 -6.73 0.97
N GLN A 258 -8.13 -6.25 1.46
CA GLN A 258 -7.93 -5.90 2.86
C GLN A 258 -8.95 -4.83 3.32
N ALA A 259 -9.25 -3.84 2.47
CA ALA A 259 -10.27 -2.84 2.78
C ALA A 259 -11.66 -3.47 3.00
N PHE A 260 -12.06 -4.45 2.19
CA PHE A 260 -13.32 -5.17 2.39
C PHE A 260 -13.33 -6.01 3.67
N ASP A 261 -12.20 -6.60 4.05
CA ASP A 261 -12.07 -7.32 5.32
C ASP A 261 -12.20 -6.36 6.52
N PHE A 262 -11.61 -5.16 6.42
CA PHE A 262 -11.78 -4.10 7.42
C PHE A 262 -13.23 -3.60 7.50
N ILE A 263 -13.90 -3.44 6.35
CA ILE A 263 -15.32 -3.07 6.30
C ILE A 263 -16.19 -4.14 6.98
N ALA A 264 -15.92 -5.43 6.75
CA ALA A 264 -16.64 -6.51 7.40
C ALA A 264 -16.55 -6.44 8.93
N ASN A 265 -15.35 -6.26 9.47
CA ASN A 265 -15.13 -6.15 10.92
C ASN A 265 -15.74 -4.87 11.50
N LEU A 266 -15.70 -3.77 10.74
CA LEU A 266 -16.28 -2.49 11.14
C LEU A 266 -17.81 -2.58 11.22
N ILE A 267 -18.44 -3.21 10.24
CA ILE A 267 -19.90 -3.44 10.24
C ILE A 267 -20.29 -4.35 11.39
N ASP A 268 -19.55 -5.44 11.64
CA ASP A 268 -19.79 -6.34 12.77
C ASP A 268 -19.77 -5.58 14.12
N ARG A 269 -18.78 -4.71 14.33
CA ARG A 269 -18.73 -3.84 15.51
C ARG A 269 -19.93 -2.90 15.62
N VAL A 270 -20.30 -2.21 14.54
CA VAL A 270 -21.47 -1.32 14.53
C VAL A 270 -22.74 -2.08 14.92
N VAL A 271 -22.91 -3.31 14.43
CA VAL A 271 -24.05 -4.17 14.75
C VAL A 271 -24.03 -4.61 16.21
N GLN A 272 -22.87 -4.98 16.74
CA GLN A 272 -22.70 -5.36 18.15
C GLN A 272 -22.94 -4.18 19.11
N GLU A 273 -22.48 -2.99 18.76
CA GLU A 273 -22.67 -1.75 19.52
C GLU A 273 -24.14 -1.29 19.51
N ASN A 274 -24.92 -1.70 18.50
CA ASN A 274 -26.30 -1.24 18.29
C ASN A 274 -27.27 -2.42 18.07
N PRO A 275 -27.52 -3.26 19.09
CA PRO A 275 -28.31 -4.49 18.95
C PRO A 275 -29.79 -4.25 18.56
N ASP A 276 -30.33 -3.08 18.90
CA ASP A 276 -31.70 -2.67 18.55
C ASP A 276 -31.78 -1.94 17.19
N GLY A 277 -30.65 -1.81 16.50
CA GLY A 277 -30.53 -1.17 15.19
C GLY A 277 -30.53 -2.15 14.02
N GLU A 278 -30.81 -1.62 12.83
CA GLU A 278 -30.60 -2.31 11.56
C GLU A 278 -30.04 -1.35 10.52
N ILE A 279 -29.05 -1.81 9.76
CA ILE A 279 -28.44 -1.03 8.68
C ILE A 279 -29.39 -1.02 7.48
N THR A 280 -29.78 0.18 7.06
CA THR A 280 -30.73 0.41 5.96
C THR A 280 -30.03 0.91 4.68
N SER A 281 -28.86 1.52 4.80
CA SER A 281 -28.06 1.96 3.65
C SER A 281 -26.56 2.00 3.97
N LEU A 282 -25.72 1.74 2.96
CA LEU A 282 -24.28 1.92 2.98
C LEU A 282 -23.87 3.03 2.00
N THR A 283 -23.10 3.99 2.47
CA THR A 283 -22.46 5.01 1.61
C THR A 283 -20.96 4.98 1.81
N PHE A 284 -20.19 4.94 0.72
CA PHE A 284 -18.73 4.95 0.76
C PHE A 284 -18.18 6.25 0.19
N ASP A 285 -17.32 6.92 0.94
CA ASP A 285 -16.42 7.95 0.38
C ASP A 285 -15.04 7.34 0.27
N THR A 286 -14.41 7.40 -0.90
CA THR A 286 -13.07 6.82 -1.08
C THR A 286 -12.07 7.86 -1.54
N PHE A 287 -10.89 7.83 -0.92
CA PHE A 287 -9.79 8.72 -1.22
C PHE A 287 -8.56 7.88 -1.53
N GLY A 288 -7.72 8.35 -2.45
CA GLY A 288 -6.45 7.69 -2.66
C GLY A 288 -5.38 8.54 -3.34
N PHE A 289 -4.13 8.21 -3.05
CA PHE A 289 -2.95 8.85 -3.65
C PHE A 289 -2.13 7.83 -4.45
N SER A 290 -1.67 8.20 -5.65
CA SER A 290 -0.78 7.37 -6.46
C SER A 290 -1.41 6.02 -6.82
N ARG A 291 -0.79 4.90 -6.44
CA ARG A 291 -1.39 3.56 -6.52
C ARG A 291 -2.54 3.35 -5.53
N GLY A 292 -2.57 4.08 -4.41
CA GLY A 292 -3.76 4.17 -3.57
C GLY A 292 -4.94 4.80 -4.29
N ALA A 293 -4.71 5.75 -5.20
CA ALA A 293 -5.77 6.29 -6.06
C ALA A 293 -6.27 5.23 -7.07
N ALA A 294 -5.37 4.39 -7.59
CA ALA A 294 -5.76 3.24 -8.40
C ALA A 294 -6.58 2.22 -7.59
N ALA A 295 -6.20 1.98 -6.33
CA ALA A 295 -6.97 1.17 -5.39
C ALA A 295 -8.36 1.77 -5.11
N ALA A 296 -8.47 3.07 -4.88
CA ALA A 296 -9.74 3.77 -4.67
C ALA A 296 -10.68 3.65 -5.90
N ARG A 297 -10.13 3.80 -7.12
CA ARG A 297 -10.89 3.59 -8.37
C ARG A 297 -11.38 2.16 -8.51
N HIS A 298 -10.51 1.19 -8.24
CA HIS A 298 -10.86 -0.22 -8.30
C HIS A 298 -11.89 -0.60 -7.23
N PHE A 299 -11.71 -0.14 -6.00
CA PHE A 299 -12.62 -0.29 -4.88
C PHE A 299 -14.01 0.26 -5.21
N ALA A 300 -14.11 1.48 -5.76
CA ALA A 300 -15.39 2.06 -6.16
C ALA A 300 -16.12 1.20 -7.21
N ASN A 301 -15.40 0.65 -8.17
CA ASN A 301 -15.96 -0.29 -9.15
C ASN A 301 -16.46 -1.60 -8.49
N GLU A 302 -15.72 -2.14 -7.53
CA GLU A 302 -16.14 -3.34 -6.78
C GLU A 302 -17.37 -3.06 -5.90
N VAL A 303 -17.45 -1.90 -5.25
CA VAL A 303 -18.64 -1.44 -4.52
C VAL A 303 -19.85 -1.33 -5.46
N ALA A 304 -19.64 -0.83 -6.68
CA ALA A 304 -20.70 -0.67 -7.67
C ALA A 304 -21.26 -1.99 -8.23
N LEU A 305 -20.64 -3.13 -7.92
CA LEU A 305 -21.22 -4.46 -8.19
C LEU A 305 -22.24 -4.89 -7.12
N GLY A 306 -22.29 -4.19 -5.99
CA GLY A 306 -23.14 -4.54 -4.84
C GLY A 306 -22.88 -5.96 -4.35
N GLY A 307 -23.94 -6.70 -4.05
CA GLY A 307 -23.89 -8.11 -3.62
C GLY A 307 -23.39 -9.10 -4.67
N ARG A 308 -22.84 -8.65 -5.80
CA ARG A 308 -22.18 -9.50 -6.82
C ARG A 308 -20.66 -9.28 -6.89
N GLY A 309 -20.14 -8.36 -6.08
CA GLY A 309 -18.71 -8.06 -5.98
C GLY A 309 -18.13 -8.48 -4.64
N LEU A 310 -17.01 -7.87 -4.28
CA LEU A 310 -16.34 -8.15 -3.00
C LEU A 310 -17.20 -7.83 -1.76
N LEU A 311 -18.21 -6.95 -1.89
CA LEU A 311 -19.19 -6.69 -0.83
C LEU A 311 -20.07 -7.88 -0.50
N GLU A 312 -20.27 -8.85 -1.39
CA GLU A 312 -21.15 -10.01 -1.13
C GLU A 312 -20.77 -10.72 0.17
N ARG A 313 -19.47 -10.99 0.36
CA ARG A 313 -18.96 -11.64 1.57
C ARG A 313 -19.22 -10.81 2.83
N VAL A 314 -19.07 -9.49 2.73
CA VAL A 314 -19.33 -8.54 3.82
C VAL A 314 -20.80 -8.55 4.22
N LEU A 315 -21.71 -8.59 3.25
CA LEU A 315 -23.15 -8.62 3.47
C LEU A 315 -23.59 -9.95 4.09
N ILE A 316 -23.06 -11.08 3.60
CA ILE A 316 -23.38 -12.42 4.12
C ILE A 316 -22.87 -12.58 5.55
N SER A 317 -21.63 -12.17 5.84
CA SER A 317 -21.05 -12.31 7.18
C SER A 317 -21.79 -11.50 8.25
N ASN A 318 -22.43 -10.41 7.83
CA ASN A 318 -23.14 -9.47 8.71
C ASN A 318 -24.65 -9.47 8.49
N ALA A 319 -25.23 -10.54 7.93
CA ALA A 319 -26.62 -10.56 7.46
C ALA A 319 -27.66 -10.18 8.53
N GLN A 320 -27.38 -10.48 9.81
CA GLN A 320 -28.28 -10.15 10.93
C GLN A 320 -28.33 -8.65 11.25
N GLY A 321 -27.32 -7.89 10.83
CA GLY A 321 -27.21 -6.46 11.05
C GLY A 321 -27.93 -5.59 10.02
N PHE A 322 -28.30 -6.15 8.87
CA PHE A 322 -28.99 -5.43 7.81
C PHE A 322 -30.51 -5.54 7.93
N SER A 323 -31.20 -4.47 7.51
CA SER A 323 -32.66 -4.49 7.40
C SER A 323 -33.12 -5.59 6.45
N ARG A 324 -34.28 -6.19 6.72
CA ARG A 324 -34.92 -7.15 5.81
C ARG A 324 -35.23 -6.57 4.41
N HIS A 325 -35.22 -5.24 4.28
CA HIS A 325 -35.46 -4.52 3.03
C HIS A 325 -34.15 -4.10 2.33
N PHE A 326 -32.99 -4.40 2.90
CA PHE A 326 -31.69 -4.15 2.28
C PHE A 326 -31.45 -5.15 1.14
N LEU A 327 -31.33 -4.67 -0.10
CA LEU A 327 -31.24 -5.53 -1.28
C LEU A 327 -29.81 -5.83 -1.71
N GLY A 328 -28.82 -5.13 -1.15
CA GLY A 328 -27.41 -5.24 -1.56
C GLY A 328 -27.19 -4.68 -2.97
N GLN A 329 -27.96 -3.67 -3.36
CA GLN A 329 -27.96 -3.12 -4.72
C GLN A 329 -27.39 -1.71 -4.77
N TYR A 330 -26.46 -1.51 -5.72
CA TYR A 330 -25.89 -0.21 -6.01
C TYR A 330 -26.96 0.75 -6.54
N ASN A 331 -26.90 2.02 -6.13
CA ASN A 331 -27.91 3.07 -6.40
C ASN A 331 -29.30 2.82 -5.78
N HIS A 332 -29.41 1.90 -4.82
CA HIS A 332 -30.61 1.69 -4.04
C HIS A 332 -30.30 1.77 -2.54
N ASP A 333 -29.51 0.83 -2.04
CA ASP A 333 -29.08 0.78 -0.63
C ASP A 333 -27.56 0.89 -0.47
N ILE A 334 -26.79 0.71 -1.55
CA ILE A 334 -25.34 0.92 -1.60
C ILE A 334 -25.01 2.10 -2.51
N HIS A 335 -24.21 3.03 -2.02
CA HIS A 335 -23.81 4.24 -2.75
C HIS A 335 -22.31 4.52 -2.61
N VAL A 336 -21.74 5.17 -3.63
CA VAL A 336 -20.44 5.84 -3.51
C VAL A 336 -20.70 7.34 -3.50
N GLY A 337 -20.44 7.99 -2.37
CA GLY A 337 -20.74 9.39 -2.12
C GLY A 337 -19.73 10.34 -2.79
N PHE A 338 -18.44 10.06 -2.62
CA PHE A 338 -17.34 10.87 -3.15
C PHE A 338 -16.11 10.02 -3.49
N ILE A 339 -15.40 10.38 -4.57
CA ILE A 339 -14.11 9.80 -4.95
C ILE A 339 -13.07 10.91 -5.08
N GLY A 340 -12.15 11.01 -4.11
CA GLY A 340 -11.06 11.99 -4.09
C GLY A 340 -9.72 11.38 -4.47
N LEU A 341 -9.19 11.74 -5.63
CA LEU A 341 -7.96 11.16 -6.18
C LEU A 341 -6.82 12.18 -6.18
N PHE A 342 -5.65 11.75 -5.74
CA PHE A 342 -4.39 12.47 -5.89
C PHE A 342 -3.49 11.69 -6.85
N ASP A 343 -3.24 12.28 -8.01
CA ASP A 343 -2.20 11.87 -8.98
C ASP A 343 -2.10 10.36 -9.26
N THR A 344 -3.21 9.75 -9.69
CA THR A 344 -3.32 8.31 -9.97
C THR A 344 -2.22 7.76 -10.87
N VAL A 345 -1.50 6.76 -10.36
CA VAL A 345 -0.54 5.94 -11.09
C VAL A 345 -0.94 4.47 -10.92
N ALA A 346 -1.27 3.79 -12.02
CA ALA A 346 -1.73 2.40 -11.98
C ALA A 346 -0.60 1.39 -11.78
N SER A 347 0.56 1.64 -12.39
CA SER A 347 1.75 0.78 -12.30
C SER A 347 3.02 1.58 -12.57
N ILE A 348 4.12 1.18 -11.95
CA ILE A 348 5.47 1.62 -12.30
C ILE A 348 6.05 0.61 -13.30
N ALA A 349 6.19 1.02 -14.55
CA ALA A 349 6.53 0.13 -15.67
C ALA A 349 7.90 -0.57 -15.56
N GLY A 350 8.84 0.02 -14.79
CA GLY A 350 10.20 -0.51 -14.63
C GLY A 350 10.32 -1.90 -14.00
N PHE A 351 9.30 -2.38 -13.29
CA PHE A 351 9.34 -3.69 -12.61
C PHE A 351 8.31 -4.71 -13.10
N THR A 352 7.23 -4.28 -13.78
CA THR A 352 6.10 -5.15 -14.15
C THR A 352 5.97 -5.45 -15.63
N ASN A 353 6.37 -4.52 -16.50
CA ASN A 353 6.02 -4.54 -17.92
C ASN A 353 7.23 -4.73 -18.85
N LEU A 354 8.32 -5.36 -18.38
CA LEU A 354 9.55 -5.56 -19.19
C LEU A 354 10.08 -4.25 -19.84
N GLY A 355 9.82 -3.09 -19.22
CA GLY A 355 10.24 -1.78 -19.73
C GLY A 355 9.26 -1.06 -20.65
N ASN A 356 8.03 -1.55 -20.86
CA ASN A 356 7.03 -0.83 -21.67
C ASN A 356 6.15 0.12 -20.82
N VAL A 357 6.54 1.40 -20.78
CA VAL A 357 5.80 2.51 -20.14
C VAL A 357 4.51 2.92 -20.86
N GLN A 358 4.28 2.43 -22.10
CA GLN A 358 3.17 2.89 -22.93
C GLN A 358 1.87 2.09 -22.75
N SER A 359 1.92 0.92 -22.11
CA SER A 359 0.72 0.10 -21.91
C SER A 359 -0.19 0.72 -20.84
N ALA A 360 -1.36 1.22 -21.26
CA ALA A 360 -2.40 1.74 -20.38
C ALA A 360 -3.13 0.66 -19.58
N VAL A 361 -3.03 -0.60 -20.01
CA VAL A 361 -3.73 -1.72 -19.36
C VAL A 361 -2.95 -2.14 -18.12
N ALA A 362 -3.59 -2.06 -16.95
CA ALA A 362 -3.14 -2.65 -15.71
C ALA A 362 -3.97 -3.93 -15.45
N PRO A 363 -3.48 -5.11 -15.85
CA PRO A 363 -4.29 -6.34 -15.83
C PRO A 363 -4.85 -6.62 -14.44
N GLY A 364 -6.18 -6.76 -14.35
CA GLY A 364 -6.90 -7.04 -13.11
C GLY A 364 -7.35 -5.81 -12.32
N LEU A 365 -7.09 -4.58 -12.77
CA LEU A 365 -7.57 -3.35 -12.14
C LEU A 365 -8.64 -2.66 -12.98
N ARG A 366 -9.79 -2.38 -12.38
CA ARG A 366 -10.86 -1.59 -12.99
C ARG A 366 -10.68 -0.12 -12.67
N LEU A 367 -10.06 0.61 -13.59
CA LEU A 367 -9.75 2.03 -13.37
C LEU A 367 -10.79 2.96 -13.98
N HIS A 368 -11.54 2.53 -15.00
CA HIS A 368 -12.60 3.34 -15.58
C HIS A 368 -13.68 3.66 -14.54
N LEU A 369 -14.11 4.92 -14.47
CA LEU A 369 -15.14 5.40 -13.54
C LEU A 369 -16.27 5.98 -14.39
N PRO A 370 -17.29 5.20 -14.79
CA PRO A 370 -18.36 5.71 -15.63
C PRO A 370 -19.14 6.83 -14.91
N ARG A 371 -19.33 7.98 -15.56
CA ARG A 371 -20.11 9.11 -14.99
C ARG A 371 -21.53 8.73 -14.58
N ALA A 372 -22.15 7.77 -15.27
CA ALA A 372 -23.47 7.26 -14.93
C ALA A 372 -23.52 6.51 -13.58
N LYS A 373 -22.39 6.00 -13.09
CA LYS A 373 -22.27 5.34 -11.79
C LYS A 373 -21.75 6.30 -10.73
N PHE A 374 -20.70 7.05 -11.05
CA PHE A 374 -19.99 7.90 -10.09
C PHE A 374 -20.16 9.37 -10.47
N SER A 375 -20.95 10.13 -9.70
CA SER A 375 -21.26 11.53 -10.00
C SER A 375 -20.30 12.53 -9.36
N ASN A 376 -19.63 12.13 -8.27
CA ASN A 376 -18.80 13.00 -7.44
C ASN A 376 -17.35 12.48 -7.41
N VAL A 377 -16.63 12.72 -8.50
CA VAL A 377 -15.20 12.36 -8.62
C VAL A 377 -14.39 13.63 -8.81
N VAL A 378 -13.28 13.76 -8.09
CA VAL A 378 -12.30 14.84 -8.27
C VAL A 378 -10.91 14.23 -8.32
N HIS A 379 -10.10 14.63 -9.30
CA HIS A 379 -8.72 14.19 -9.41
C HIS A 379 -7.76 15.39 -9.48
N LEU A 380 -6.92 15.54 -8.45
CA LEU A 380 -5.83 16.51 -8.44
C LEU A 380 -4.60 15.87 -9.10
N VAL A 381 -4.00 16.53 -10.09
CA VAL A 381 -2.88 15.97 -10.87
C VAL A 381 -1.69 16.91 -10.94
N ALA A 382 -0.48 16.33 -10.95
CA ALA A 382 0.79 17.05 -11.00
C ALA A 382 1.09 17.56 -12.41
N SER A 383 1.38 18.86 -12.57
CA SER A 383 1.86 19.44 -13.84
C SER A 383 3.34 19.17 -14.11
N ASP A 384 4.17 19.07 -13.06
CA ASP A 384 5.64 19.05 -13.18
C ASP A 384 6.22 17.65 -13.01
N GLU A 385 5.38 16.61 -12.99
CA GLU A 385 5.83 15.21 -12.90
C GLU A 385 6.25 14.69 -14.27
N HIS A 386 7.55 14.43 -14.46
CA HIS A 386 8.12 14.04 -15.74
C HIS A 386 8.76 12.64 -15.73
N ARG A 387 8.73 11.90 -14.62
CA ARG A 387 9.35 10.57 -14.54
C ARG A 387 8.65 9.59 -15.48
N ALA A 388 9.45 8.84 -16.24
CA ALA A 388 8.96 7.82 -17.16
C ALA A 388 8.14 6.72 -16.46
N ASN A 389 8.45 6.46 -15.19
CA ASN A 389 7.84 5.43 -14.37
C ASN A 389 6.56 5.87 -13.63
N TYR A 390 6.10 7.11 -13.81
CA TYR A 390 4.93 7.66 -13.12
C TYR A 390 3.84 8.10 -14.10
N PRO A 391 3.35 7.20 -14.98
CA PRO A 391 2.31 7.57 -15.95
C PRO A 391 1.01 7.94 -15.24
N LEU A 392 0.40 9.05 -15.66
CA LEU A 392 -0.87 9.52 -15.14
C LEU A 392 -2.02 8.68 -15.71
N SER A 393 -2.88 8.14 -14.86
CA SER A 393 -4.16 7.55 -15.29
C SER A 393 -5.27 8.58 -15.18
N ARG A 394 -5.73 9.11 -16.33
CA ARG A 394 -6.70 10.21 -16.36
C ARG A 394 -8.11 9.81 -15.92
N VAL A 395 -8.91 10.84 -15.62
CA VAL A 395 -10.37 10.74 -15.42
C VAL A 395 -11.19 11.65 -16.36
N ARG A 396 -10.50 12.46 -17.19
CA ARG A 396 -11.14 13.22 -18.28
C ARG A 396 -11.53 12.29 -19.44
N PRO A 397 -12.65 12.58 -20.15
CA PRO A 397 -13.48 13.78 -20.01
C PRO A 397 -14.59 13.67 -18.96
N ASP A 398 -14.83 12.49 -18.39
CA ASP A 398 -16.02 12.21 -17.58
C ASP A 398 -16.08 13.01 -16.28
N HIS A 399 -14.92 13.26 -15.67
CA HIS A 399 -14.80 13.87 -14.33
C HIS A 399 -13.87 15.07 -14.28
N PRO A 400 -14.07 15.99 -13.29
CA PRO A 400 -13.11 17.02 -12.95
C PRO A 400 -11.70 16.47 -12.67
N GLU A 401 -10.75 16.91 -13.48
CA GLU A 401 -9.31 16.70 -13.28
C GLU A 401 -8.69 18.10 -13.18
N ILE A 402 -8.05 18.42 -12.06
CA ILE A 402 -7.49 19.74 -11.75
C ILE A 402 -5.97 19.61 -11.78
N VAL A 403 -5.34 20.31 -12.72
CA VAL A 403 -3.89 20.31 -12.90
C VAL A 403 -3.29 21.39 -11.99
N LEU A 404 -2.34 21.00 -11.15
CA LEU A 404 -1.76 21.85 -10.10
C LEU A 404 -0.22 21.81 -10.14
N PRO A 405 0.45 22.93 -9.78
CA PRO A 405 1.90 23.01 -9.79
C PRO A 405 2.57 22.01 -8.84
N GLY A 406 3.69 21.44 -9.27
CA GLY A 406 4.48 20.50 -8.51
C GLY A 406 4.45 19.08 -9.06
N VAL A 407 5.27 18.23 -8.43
CA VAL A 407 5.45 16.81 -8.79
C VAL A 407 4.50 15.91 -7.99
N HIS A 408 4.55 14.60 -8.24
CA HIS A 408 3.68 13.59 -7.66
C HIS A 408 3.39 13.74 -6.15
N SER A 409 4.45 13.81 -5.32
CA SER A 409 4.32 13.93 -3.86
C SER A 409 4.16 15.38 -3.38
N ASN A 410 4.35 16.38 -4.26
CA ASN A 410 3.81 17.72 -3.96
C ASN A 410 2.28 17.68 -3.95
N ILE A 411 1.65 16.91 -4.83
CA ILE A 411 0.18 16.75 -4.88
C ILE A 411 -0.32 15.86 -3.73
N GLY A 412 0.26 14.68 -3.58
CA GLY A 412 -0.20 13.68 -2.60
C GLY A 412 0.33 13.83 -1.19
N GLY A 413 1.37 14.63 -0.97
CA GLY A 413 2.12 14.67 0.30
C GLY A 413 3.18 13.56 0.41
N GLY A 414 3.83 13.48 1.57
CA GLY A 414 4.92 12.53 1.84
C GLY A 414 6.32 13.14 1.83
N TYR A 415 6.48 14.35 1.30
CA TYR A 415 7.73 15.10 1.45
C TYR A 415 7.83 15.73 2.84
N ARG A 416 9.02 15.65 3.44
CA ARG A 416 9.36 16.31 4.70
C ARG A 416 9.16 17.82 4.61
N VAL A 417 8.90 18.44 5.75
CA VAL A 417 8.84 19.91 5.90
C VAL A 417 10.06 20.59 5.26
N GLU A 418 11.25 20.03 5.46
CA GLU A 418 12.48 20.44 4.78
C GLU A 418 13.27 19.21 4.31
N ALA A 419 13.79 19.27 3.09
CA ALA A 419 14.63 18.24 2.50
C ALA A 419 15.81 18.86 1.75
N GLN A 420 16.96 18.19 1.80
CA GLN A 420 18.13 18.53 1.00
C GLN A 420 18.11 17.72 -0.30
N GLU A 421 17.85 18.39 -1.42
CA GLU A 421 17.96 17.77 -2.74
C GLU A 421 19.41 17.77 -3.20
N GLN A 422 19.90 16.60 -3.62
CA GLN A 422 21.21 16.41 -4.26
C GLN A 422 21.06 15.51 -5.48
N VAL A 423 20.50 16.05 -6.55
CA VAL A 423 20.04 15.24 -7.70
C VAL A 423 20.77 15.58 -8.99
N LEU A 424 21.14 14.56 -9.76
CA LEU A 424 21.65 14.70 -11.11
C LEU A 424 20.51 15.08 -12.05
N ILE A 425 20.53 16.32 -12.53
CA ILE A 425 19.50 16.87 -13.44
C ILE A 425 19.79 16.56 -14.91
N GLY A 426 20.87 15.83 -15.18
CA GLY A 426 21.21 15.24 -16.47
C GLY A 426 21.98 13.93 -16.28
N PRO A 427 22.06 13.07 -17.32
CA PRO A 427 22.79 11.82 -17.21
C PRO A 427 24.27 12.07 -16.91
N MET A 428 24.85 11.25 -16.01
CA MET A 428 26.29 11.26 -15.77
C MET A 428 27.01 10.80 -17.05
N GLN A 429 27.82 11.67 -17.62
CA GLN A 429 28.62 11.33 -18.79
C GLN A 429 29.93 10.69 -18.37
N GLY A 430 30.42 9.73 -19.15
CA GLY A 430 31.70 9.06 -18.90
C GLY A 430 32.52 8.96 -20.18
N LEU A 431 33.79 9.35 -20.10
CA LEU A 431 34.73 9.37 -21.24
C LEU A 431 36.01 8.62 -20.87
N THR A 432 36.50 7.78 -21.78
CA THR A 432 37.83 7.15 -21.65
C THR A 432 38.90 8.11 -22.16
N VAL A 433 39.92 8.34 -21.35
CA VAL A 433 41.03 9.26 -21.61
C VAL A 433 42.35 8.65 -21.14
N THR A 434 43.47 9.19 -21.62
CA THR A 434 44.80 8.88 -21.08
C THR A 434 44.89 9.20 -19.59
N GLN A 435 45.53 8.33 -18.82
CA GLN A 435 45.77 8.52 -17.39
C GLN A 435 46.49 9.86 -17.15
N GLY A 436 45.97 10.65 -16.20
CA GLY A 436 46.48 11.99 -15.90
C GLY A 436 45.82 13.12 -16.71
N THR A 437 44.91 12.81 -17.63
CA THR A 437 44.08 13.83 -18.29
C THR A 437 43.12 14.44 -17.27
N GLU A 438 43.17 15.76 -17.12
CA GLU A 438 42.25 16.54 -16.29
C GLU A 438 40.84 16.55 -16.88
N VAL A 439 39.83 16.16 -16.10
CA VAL A 439 38.43 16.08 -16.56
C VAL A 439 37.91 17.43 -17.06
N THR A 440 38.38 18.53 -16.48
CA THR A 440 37.99 19.91 -16.85
C THR A 440 38.38 20.29 -18.29
N SER A 441 39.32 19.56 -18.90
CA SER A 441 39.74 19.77 -20.29
C SER A 441 38.92 18.99 -21.33
N THR A 442 38.02 18.11 -20.88
CA THR A 442 37.32 17.14 -21.74
C THR A 442 36.02 17.68 -22.34
N SER A 443 35.50 17.01 -23.38
CA SER A 443 34.19 17.35 -23.97
C SER A 443 33.05 17.23 -22.97
N ILE A 444 33.03 16.17 -22.15
CA ILE A 444 31.95 15.92 -21.19
C ILE A 444 31.85 17.00 -20.11
N TYR A 445 32.96 17.65 -19.74
CA TYR A 445 32.95 18.78 -18.82
C TYR A 445 32.41 20.05 -19.49
N ARG A 446 32.80 20.31 -20.75
CA ARG A 446 32.23 21.42 -21.54
C ARG A 446 30.72 21.26 -21.73
N ASP A 447 30.24 20.05 -21.97
CA ASP A 447 28.81 19.76 -22.10
C ASP A 447 28.07 20.04 -20.78
N ALA A 448 28.66 19.64 -19.63
CA ALA A 448 28.11 19.95 -18.31
C ALA A 448 28.09 21.46 -18.01
N GLN A 449 29.12 22.21 -18.44
CA GLN A 449 29.15 23.67 -18.34
C GLN A 449 28.09 24.33 -19.22
N TRP A 450 27.93 23.87 -20.45
CA TRP A 450 26.90 24.36 -21.36
C TRP A 450 25.51 24.13 -20.75
N TYR A 451 25.24 22.94 -20.24
CA TYR A 451 23.95 22.63 -19.61
C TYR A 451 23.73 23.47 -18.33
N LYS A 452 24.77 23.70 -17.52
CA LYS A 452 24.70 24.60 -16.37
C LYS A 452 24.28 26.01 -16.78
N ASN A 453 24.86 26.55 -17.85
CA ASN A 453 24.53 27.88 -18.35
C ASN A 453 23.07 27.96 -18.84
N GLN A 454 22.57 26.92 -19.52
CA GLN A 454 21.16 26.86 -19.90
C GLN A 454 20.21 26.87 -18.69
N MET A 455 20.54 26.13 -17.63
CA MET A 455 19.71 26.12 -16.42
C MET A 455 19.69 27.51 -15.76
N ILE A 456 20.80 28.24 -15.79
CA ILE A 456 20.88 29.63 -15.31
C ILE A 456 19.98 30.55 -16.15
N GLU A 457 20.00 30.41 -17.48
CA GLU A 457 19.10 31.16 -18.38
C GLU A 457 17.62 30.84 -18.14
N LEU A 458 17.30 29.61 -17.74
CA LEU A 458 15.96 29.20 -17.30
C LEU A 458 15.61 29.70 -15.88
N GLY A 459 16.45 30.53 -15.25
CA GLY A 459 16.18 31.17 -13.96
C GLY A 459 16.60 30.35 -12.75
N TRP A 460 17.44 29.31 -12.90
CA TRP A 460 18.02 28.61 -11.76
C TRP A 460 19.22 29.38 -11.17
N PRO A 461 19.32 29.53 -9.84
CA PRO A 461 20.49 30.18 -9.24
C PRO A 461 21.78 29.38 -9.50
N ALA A 462 22.84 30.05 -9.97
CA ALA A 462 24.12 29.39 -10.23
C ALA A 462 24.73 28.69 -8.99
N ALA A 463 24.39 29.18 -7.79
CA ALA A 463 24.87 28.67 -6.51
C ALA A 463 24.31 27.27 -6.16
N VAL A 464 23.14 26.89 -6.71
CA VAL A 464 22.55 25.56 -6.48
C VAL A 464 22.96 24.55 -7.55
N LEU A 465 23.73 24.97 -8.57
CA LEU A 465 24.12 24.14 -9.70
C LEU A 465 25.61 23.80 -9.62
N GLU A 466 25.93 22.53 -9.43
CA GLU A 466 27.30 22.04 -9.26
C GLU A 466 27.65 21.02 -10.36
N ILE A 467 28.79 21.23 -11.01
CA ILE A 467 29.35 20.21 -11.90
C ILE A 467 30.12 19.23 -11.04
N VAL A 468 29.63 17.99 -10.97
CA VAL A 468 30.25 16.92 -10.20
C VAL A 468 31.16 16.08 -11.09
N THR A 469 32.38 15.82 -10.60
CA THR A 469 33.39 15.02 -11.28
C THR A 469 33.93 13.94 -10.32
N PRO A 470 33.26 12.77 -10.24
CA PRO A 470 33.74 11.65 -9.43
C PRO A 470 35.17 11.23 -9.76
N ALA A 471 35.83 10.57 -8.80
CA ALA A 471 37.19 10.09 -8.97
C ALA A 471 37.35 9.23 -10.24
N PRO A 472 38.39 9.46 -11.06
CA PRO A 472 38.62 8.66 -12.27
C PRO A 472 38.79 7.17 -11.95
N LYS A 473 38.22 6.31 -12.79
CA LYS A 473 38.38 4.86 -12.70
C LYS A 473 39.46 4.39 -13.65
N LEU A 474 40.59 3.91 -13.13
CA LEU A 474 41.61 3.28 -13.98
C LEU A 474 41.02 2.07 -14.70
N LEU A 475 41.29 1.97 -16.00
CA LEU A 475 40.87 0.81 -16.79
C LEU A 475 41.92 -0.31 -16.70
N PRO A 476 41.51 -1.59 -16.82
CA PRO A 476 42.44 -2.70 -16.96
C PRO A 476 43.39 -2.44 -18.13
N ARG A 477 44.65 -2.88 -18.00
CA ARG A 477 45.57 -2.83 -19.15
C ARG A 477 45.06 -3.74 -20.24
N ASP A 478 45.21 -3.29 -21.48
CA ASP A 478 45.06 -4.18 -22.62
C ASP A 478 46.13 -5.28 -22.53
N GLN A 479 45.68 -6.53 -22.56
CA GLN A 479 46.57 -7.69 -22.53
C GLN A 479 47.31 -7.87 -23.86
N GLN A 480 46.78 -7.30 -24.94
CA GLN A 480 47.39 -7.33 -26.28
C GLN A 480 48.42 -6.21 -26.49
N ASP A 481 48.35 -5.12 -25.72
CA ASP A 481 49.37 -4.06 -25.68
C ASP A 481 49.75 -3.68 -24.23
N PRO A 482 50.60 -4.49 -23.56
CA PRO A 482 51.03 -4.22 -22.18
C PRO A 482 51.87 -2.94 -22.02
N SER A 483 52.42 -2.44 -23.13
CA SER A 483 53.20 -1.19 -23.24
C SER A 483 52.36 0.04 -23.55
N GLY A 484 51.07 -0.15 -23.84
CA GLY A 484 50.15 0.91 -24.20
C GLY A 484 50.00 1.97 -23.10
N VAL A 485 49.62 3.17 -23.53
CA VAL A 485 49.34 4.29 -22.62
C VAL A 485 48.21 3.87 -21.69
N ARG A 486 48.39 4.06 -20.37
CA ARG A 486 47.35 3.70 -19.41
C ARG A 486 46.14 4.59 -19.62
N GLU A 487 44.96 3.99 -19.61
CA GLU A 487 43.68 4.68 -19.74
C GLU A 487 42.94 4.77 -18.40
N GLN A 488 42.13 5.80 -18.27
CA GLN A 488 41.20 5.99 -17.18
C GLN A 488 39.85 6.44 -17.74
N ARG A 489 38.79 6.13 -17.01
CA ARG A 489 37.46 6.66 -17.29
C ARG A 489 37.16 7.81 -16.34
N VAL A 490 36.94 9.00 -16.90
CA VAL A 490 36.54 10.21 -16.17
C VAL A 490 35.04 10.43 -16.33
N TYR A 491 34.44 11.15 -15.39
CA TYR A 491 32.99 11.39 -15.35
C TYR A 491 32.69 12.87 -15.09
N ALA A 492 31.62 13.37 -15.70
CA ALA A 492 31.10 14.71 -15.46
C ALA A 492 29.57 14.71 -15.55
N GLY A 493 28.92 15.39 -14.62
CA GLY A 493 27.46 15.56 -14.60
C GLY A 493 27.06 16.85 -13.89
N LEU A 494 25.85 17.33 -14.17
CA LEU A 494 25.29 18.50 -13.49
C LEU A 494 24.37 18.05 -12.35
N GLN A 495 24.66 18.51 -11.15
CA GLN A 495 23.89 18.24 -9.94
C GLN A 495 23.20 19.52 -9.45
N LEU A 496 21.94 19.38 -9.05
CA LEU A 496 21.20 20.39 -8.30
C LEU A 496 21.33 20.10 -6.81
N LYS A 497 21.83 21.07 -6.05
CA LYS A 497 21.97 21.04 -4.59
C LYS A 497 21.21 22.19 -3.93
N ARG A 498 20.13 21.90 -3.21
CA ARG A 498 19.33 22.92 -2.53
C ARG A 498 18.50 22.37 -1.38
N SER A 499 18.05 23.27 -0.51
CA SER A 499 16.94 23.01 0.41
C SER A 499 15.60 23.24 -0.30
N VAL A 500 14.63 22.36 -0.06
CA VAL A 500 13.26 22.42 -0.59
C VAL A 500 12.27 22.01 0.49
N ARG A 501 11.03 22.51 0.41
CA ARG A 501 10.00 22.33 1.43
C ARG A 501 8.81 21.52 0.91
N GLY A 502 8.33 20.55 1.69
CA GLY A 502 7.21 19.66 1.33
C GLY A 502 5.80 20.26 1.52
N GLU A 503 5.71 21.46 2.08
CA GLU A 503 4.46 22.02 2.63
C GLU A 503 3.46 22.50 1.56
N LEU A 504 3.87 22.54 0.29
CA LEU A 504 2.97 22.79 -0.84
C LEU A 504 1.82 21.78 -0.90
N SER A 505 2.05 20.55 -0.46
CA SER A 505 1.01 19.51 -0.36
C SER A 505 -0.17 19.92 0.52
N ARG A 506 0.05 20.78 1.53
CA ARG A 506 -1.02 21.29 2.41
C ARG A 506 -1.98 22.21 1.68
N VAL A 507 -1.54 22.91 0.63
CA VAL A 507 -2.45 23.68 -0.23
C VAL A 507 -3.45 22.75 -0.91
N TYR A 508 -2.98 21.62 -1.43
CA TYR A 508 -3.83 20.68 -2.17
C TYR A 508 -4.69 19.82 -1.25
N LEU A 509 -4.25 19.61 -0.01
CA LEU A 509 -5.10 19.12 1.06
C LEU A 509 -6.33 20.03 1.24
N ARG A 510 -6.14 21.35 1.35
CA ARG A 510 -7.25 22.32 1.50
C ARG A 510 -8.19 22.32 0.30
N VAL A 511 -7.66 22.19 -0.92
CA VAL A 511 -8.46 22.07 -2.14
C VAL A 511 -9.34 20.83 -2.10
N MET A 512 -8.77 19.65 -1.85
CA MET A 512 -9.55 18.40 -1.80
C MET A 512 -10.56 18.42 -0.64
N TYR A 513 -10.14 18.90 0.54
CA TYR A 513 -11.00 19.06 1.71
C TYR A 513 -12.24 19.90 1.39
N ALA A 514 -12.05 21.07 0.77
CA ALA A 514 -13.15 21.96 0.40
C ALA A 514 -14.06 21.32 -0.65
N LEU A 515 -13.51 20.72 -1.70
CA LEU A 515 -14.28 20.07 -2.76
C LEU A 515 -15.10 18.88 -2.23
N ALA A 516 -14.53 18.09 -1.32
CA ALA A 516 -15.21 16.97 -0.69
C ALA A 516 -16.32 17.43 0.28
N LYS A 517 -16.09 18.46 1.10
CA LYS A 517 -17.15 19.07 1.95
C LYS A 517 -18.31 19.59 1.11
N GLN A 518 -18.02 20.24 -0.02
CA GLN A 518 -19.06 20.71 -0.97
C GLN A 518 -19.91 19.56 -1.54
N LYS A 519 -19.40 18.33 -1.57
CA LYS A 519 -20.12 17.12 -2.01
C LYS A 519 -20.68 16.29 -0.84
N GLY A 520 -20.72 16.87 0.36
CA GLY A 520 -21.36 16.29 1.53
C GLY A 520 -20.50 15.29 2.30
N VAL A 521 -19.18 15.24 2.06
CA VAL A 521 -18.25 14.55 2.96
C VAL A 521 -18.14 15.34 4.26
N ARG A 522 -18.24 14.67 5.41
CA ARG A 522 -18.13 15.32 6.72
C ARG A 522 -16.70 15.21 7.23
N PHE A 523 -16.01 16.34 7.19
CA PHE A 523 -14.73 16.53 7.84
C PHE A 523 -14.88 17.50 9.01
N GLU A 524 -14.15 17.24 10.08
CA GLU A 524 -13.92 18.18 11.18
C GLU A 524 -13.22 19.44 10.66
N ASP A 525 -13.34 20.52 11.41
CA ASP A 525 -12.64 21.76 11.08
C ASP A 525 -11.14 21.62 11.34
N ILE A 526 -10.34 22.20 10.45
CA ILE A 526 -8.89 22.11 10.53
C ILE A 526 -8.39 23.06 11.62
N ASP A 527 -7.59 22.54 12.56
CA ASP A 527 -6.84 23.39 13.49
C ASP A 527 -5.70 24.09 12.76
N GLU A 528 -5.77 25.41 12.67
CA GLU A 528 -4.75 26.23 11.99
C GLU A 528 -3.40 26.25 12.75
N HIS A 529 -3.37 25.81 14.01
CA HIS A 529 -2.14 25.72 14.81
C HIS A 529 -1.44 24.37 14.70
N ASP A 530 -2.12 23.36 14.12
CA ASP A 530 -1.51 22.05 13.94
C ASP A 530 -0.52 22.11 12.75
N PRO A 531 0.78 21.85 12.99
CA PRO A 531 1.81 21.96 11.97
C PRO A 531 1.58 21.03 10.78
N ASP A 532 0.82 19.94 10.91
CA ASP A 532 0.52 19.07 9.78
C ASP A 532 -0.40 19.72 8.75
N TYR A 533 -1.19 20.72 9.18
CA TYR A 533 -2.22 21.38 8.38
C TYR A 533 -1.95 22.87 8.11
N THR A 534 -1.08 23.51 8.88
CA THR A 534 -0.74 24.93 8.70
C THR A 534 -0.10 25.18 7.33
N VAL A 535 -0.69 26.08 6.54
CA VAL A 535 -0.14 26.53 5.26
C VAL A 535 0.82 27.71 5.52
N PRO A 536 2.07 27.68 5.02
CA PRO A 536 3.01 28.79 5.15
C PRO A 536 2.41 30.11 4.65
N THR A 537 2.69 31.23 5.33
CA THR A 537 2.10 32.54 5.03
C THR A 537 2.24 32.95 3.57
N GLU A 538 3.38 32.66 2.94
CA GLU A 538 3.64 32.96 1.52
C GLU A 538 2.81 32.13 0.54
N LEU A 539 2.27 30.99 0.97
CA LEU A 539 1.37 30.14 0.18
C LEU A 539 -0.12 30.40 0.47
N GLN A 540 -0.46 31.16 1.51
CA GLN A 540 -1.85 31.43 1.89
C GLN A 540 -2.67 32.12 0.77
N PRO A 541 -2.16 33.16 0.07
CA PRO A 541 -2.92 33.78 -1.03
C PRO A 541 -3.22 32.79 -2.16
N LEU A 542 -2.23 31.96 -2.52
CA LEU A 542 -2.38 30.91 -3.53
C LEU A 542 -3.39 29.85 -3.07
N CYS A 543 -3.31 29.43 -1.81
CA CYS A 543 -4.23 28.47 -1.21
C CYS A 543 -5.69 28.96 -1.23
N SER A 544 -5.94 30.18 -0.75
CA SER A 544 -7.27 30.78 -0.77
C SER A 544 -7.85 30.86 -2.18
N ARG A 545 -7.02 31.22 -3.16
CA ARG A 545 -7.42 31.29 -4.58
C ARG A 545 -7.75 29.90 -5.15
N PHE A 546 -6.95 28.89 -4.84
CA PHE A 546 -7.16 27.52 -5.32
C PHE A 546 -8.40 26.88 -4.68
N VAL A 547 -8.64 27.12 -3.39
CA VAL A 547 -9.87 26.68 -2.70
C VAL A 547 -11.11 27.35 -3.30
N ALA A 548 -11.01 28.60 -3.76
CA ALA A 548 -12.07 29.29 -4.48
C ALA A 548 -12.27 28.78 -5.92
N GLY A 549 -11.46 27.83 -6.40
CA GLY A 549 -11.58 27.23 -7.73
C GLY A 549 -10.80 27.95 -8.83
N ASP A 550 -9.96 28.93 -8.50
CA ASP A 550 -9.06 29.59 -9.46
C ASP A 550 -7.65 29.02 -9.34
N TYR A 551 -7.30 28.10 -10.24
CA TYR A 551 -6.02 27.38 -10.24
C TYR A 551 -4.91 28.07 -11.02
N ARG A 552 -5.08 29.35 -11.39
CA ARG A 552 -4.04 30.11 -12.10
C ARG A 552 -2.91 30.51 -11.15
N VAL A 553 -1.70 30.51 -11.68
CA VAL A 553 -0.48 30.97 -11.00
C VAL A 553 0.06 32.23 -11.68
N THR A 554 0.61 33.13 -10.88
CA THR A 554 1.36 34.29 -11.36
C THR A 554 2.83 33.93 -11.57
N ALA A 555 3.55 34.69 -12.41
CA ALA A 555 4.98 34.46 -12.62
C ALA A 555 5.82 34.53 -11.32
N ALA A 556 5.41 35.37 -10.36
CA ALA A 556 6.07 35.46 -9.05
C ALA A 556 5.84 34.21 -8.20
N GLU A 557 4.63 33.66 -8.22
CA GLU A 557 4.31 32.40 -7.55
C GLU A 557 5.00 31.21 -8.24
N GLU A 558 5.06 31.18 -9.58
CA GLU A 558 5.81 30.16 -10.32
C GLU A 558 7.29 30.15 -9.90
N ALA A 559 7.93 31.32 -9.82
CA ALA A 559 9.31 31.44 -9.36
C ALA A 559 9.48 30.99 -7.90
N LEU A 560 8.57 31.40 -7.01
CA LEU A 560 8.57 30.99 -5.60
C LEU A 560 8.45 29.46 -5.46
N LEU A 561 7.44 28.88 -6.12
CA LEU A 561 7.15 27.46 -6.09
C LEU A 561 8.33 26.67 -6.65
N LYS A 562 8.81 27.05 -7.84
CA LYS A 562 9.97 26.42 -8.49
C LYS A 562 11.18 26.36 -7.56
N LEU A 563 11.50 27.46 -6.88
CA LEU A 563 12.74 27.56 -6.10
C LEU A 563 12.63 26.92 -4.72
N ARG A 564 11.46 26.95 -4.07
CA ARG A 564 11.32 26.59 -2.65
C ARG A 564 10.45 25.37 -2.35
N TYR A 565 9.55 24.99 -3.25
CA TYR A 565 8.49 24.02 -2.93
C TYR A 565 8.32 22.88 -3.92
N ILE A 566 8.56 23.10 -5.22
CA ILE A 566 8.46 22.05 -6.23
C ILE A 566 9.72 21.21 -6.16
N HIS A 567 9.58 19.94 -5.80
CA HIS A 567 10.69 19.00 -5.75
C HIS A 567 11.11 18.56 -7.15
N THR A 568 12.38 18.18 -7.29
CA THR A 568 12.94 17.64 -8.53
C THR A 568 12.78 16.12 -8.53
N SER A 569 11.56 15.64 -8.78
CA SER A 569 11.28 14.19 -8.76
C SER A 569 11.97 13.44 -9.91
N ALA A 570 12.07 14.07 -11.08
CA ALA A 570 12.72 13.50 -12.25
C ALA A 570 14.24 13.79 -12.24
N HIS A 571 15.05 12.74 -12.12
CA HIS A 571 16.50 12.85 -12.01
C HIS A 571 17.24 11.57 -12.41
N TRP A 572 18.55 11.68 -12.59
CA TRP A 572 19.45 10.62 -13.03
C TRP A 572 20.31 10.03 -11.90
N ASN A 573 19.97 10.27 -10.62
CA ASN A 573 20.61 9.53 -9.53
C ASN A 573 20.38 8.02 -9.67
N HIS A 574 21.39 7.25 -9.31
CA HIS A 574 21.34 5.80 -9.28
C HIS A 574 20.59 5.33 -8.02
N PRO A 575 19.67 4.36 -8.12
CA PRO A 575 18.85 3.92 -6.97
C PRO A 575 19.64 3.16 -5.89
N LEU A 576 20.84 2.67 -6.20
CA LEU A 576 21.78 2.16 -5.20
C LEU A 576 22.77 3.27 -4.89
N ASP A 577 22.61 3.87 -3.72
CA ASP A 577 23.66 4.67 -3.13
C ASP A 577 24.78 3.71 -2.67
N LYS A 578 26.03 4.09 -2.96
CA LYS A 578 27.29 3.41 -2.58
C LYS A 578 27.79 2.26 -3.48
N THR A 579 28.94 2.55 -4.09
CA THR A 579 30.11 1.69 -4.37
C THR A 579 30.01 0.50 -5.32
N VAL A 580 28.83 0.04 -5.76
CA VAL A 580 28.76 -1.11 -6.70
C VAL A 580 28.32 -0.67 -8.09
N GLN A 581 29.29 -0.14 -8.85
CA GLN A 581 29.22 -0.06 -10.31
C GLN A 581 29.30 -1.49 -10.91
N ARG A 582 28.19 -2.23 -10.90
CA ARG A 582 28.05 -3.44 -11.73
C ARG A 582 27.31 -3.08 -13.00
N GLU A 583 27.84 -3.57 -14.13
CA GLU A 583 27.38 -3.42 -15.51
C GLU A 583 26.01 -4.08 -15.81
N ALA A 584 25.12 -4.20 -14.82
CA ALA A 584 23.75 -4.59 -15.08
C ALA A 584 23.02 -3.43 -15.78
N LYS A 585 22.24 -3.75 -16.83
CA LYS A 585 21.42 -2.78 -17.60
C LYS A 585 20.85 -1.69 -16.68
N LEU A 586 21.30 -0.46 -16.89
CA LEU A 586 21.05 0.71 -16.06
C LEU A 586 19.55 0.98 -15.92
N PHE A 587 18.98 0.87 -14.71
CA PHE A 587 17.60 1.26 -14.42
C PHE A 587 17.59 2.55 -13.59
N TYR A 588 17.51 3.70 -14.26
CA TYR A 588 17.25 4.98 -13.60
C TYR A 588 15.74 5.09 -13.30
N ILE A 589 15.33 4.72 -12.08
CA ILE A 589 13.92 4.63 -11.69
C ILE A 589 13.22 6.00 -11.80
N ASN A 590 13.94 7.08 -11.51
CA ASN A 590 13.43 8.45 -11.55
C ASN A 590 13.82 9.21 -12.83
N ALA A 591 14.34 8.54 -13.87
CA ALA A 591 14.68 9.25 -15.10
C ALA A 591 13.43 9.88 -15.75
N PRO A 592 13.56 11.10 -16.31
CA PRO A 592 12.49 11.71 -17.10
C PRO A 592 12.23 10.92 -18.38
N THR A 593 11.07 11.14 -18.99
CA THR A 593 10.85 10.78 -20.40
C THR A 593 11.79 11.57 -21.31
N ALA A 594 12.07 11.04 -22.52
CA ALA A 594 13.02 11.65 -23.44
C ALA A 594 12.62 13.06 -23.90
N ASP A 595 11.33 13.35 -23.92
CA ASP A 595 10.73 14.63 -24.29
C ASP A 595 10.33 15.48 -23.06
N ALA A 596 10.64 15.00 -21.85
CA ALA A 596 10.15 15.56 -20.59
C ALA A 596 8.61 15.73 -20.54
N MET A 597 7.86 14.93 -21.31
CA MET A 597 6.40 14.90 -21.23
C MET A 597 5.92 13.68 -20.46
N ARG A 598 5.05 13.90 -19.48
CA ARG A 598 4.46 12.81 -18.70
C ARG A 598 3.60 11.92 -19.59
N VAL A 599 3.80 10.61 -19.50
CA VAL A 599 2.89 9.63 -20.12
C VAL A 599 1.50 9.74 -19.48
N GLN A 600 0.46 9.82 -20.30
CA GLN A 600 -0.94 9.89 -19.85
C GLN A 600 -1.76 8.76 -20.45
N HIS A 601 -2.39 7.95 -19.59
CA HIS A 601 -3.31 6.91 -20.00
C HIS A 601 -4.75 7.45 -20.08
N PRO A 602 -5.51 7.13 -21.14
CA PRO A 602 -6.86 7.62 -21.32
C PRO A 602 -7.83 7.02 -20.30
N HIS A 603 -8.92 7.74 -20.03
CA HIS A 603 -10.04 7.24 -19.24
C HIS A 603 -10.99 6.48 -20.15
N VAL A 604 -10.76 5.18 -20.31
CA VAL A 604 -11.57 4.30 -21.16
C VAL A 604 -11.88 3.00 -20.42
N PRO A 605 -12.99 2.31 -20.74
CA PRO A 605 -13.22 0.94 -20.28
C PRO A 605 -12.05 0.03 -20.66
N ASP A 606 -11.76 -0.95 -19.80
CA ASP A 606 -10.77 -2.01 -20.06
C ASP A 606 -11.21 -2.93 -21.20
#